data_AF-A0A9D8SIH3-F1
#
_entry.id   AF-A0A9D8SIH3-F1
#
_cell.length_a   1.000
_cell.length_b   1.000
_cell.length_c   1.000
_cell.angle_alpha   90.00
_cell.angle_beta   90.00
_cell.angle_gamma   90.00
#
_symmetry.space_group_name_H-M   'P 1'
#
loop_
_entity.id
_entity.type
_entity.pdbx_description
1 polymer ?
#
loop_
_entity_poly.entity_id
_entity_poly.type
_entity_poly.pdbx_seq_one_letter_code
_entity_poly.pdbx_strand_id
1 'polypeptide(L)'
;NPEGLEAKDIKVDYIFVSHAHFDHIGNAFEIAKANDATIISTAEICYLAEENGCKAHAMHLGGTYKFPFGKVRLTLAFHGSGIPGGHACGFVVDFYDTKFYFAGDTALFSDMQLLPQLDAFDYAILPIGGNFTMDPKDAALAAKFLGAKYVIPVHYNTWPPIAQDVEAYKADVEATTSSKVLVVKPGETIELE
;
A
#
# COMPACT_ATOMS: atom_id res chain seq x y z
N ASN A 1 5.37 -4.98 -14.00
CA ASN A 1 6.54 -5.87 -13.91
C ASN A 1 7.54 -5.53 -15.01
N PRO A 2 8.36 -4.49 -14.81
CA PRO A 2 9.37 -4.04 -15.80
C PRO A 2 10.56 -5.01 -15.92
N GLU A 3 10.81 -5.83 -14.90
CA GLU A 3 11.93 -6.77 -14.83
C GLU A 3 11.60 -8.14 -15.45
N GLY A 4 10.34 -8.37 -15.83
CA GLY A 4 9.90 -9.66 -16.38
C GLY A 4 9.88 -10.79 -15.34
N LEU A 5 9.87 -10.47 -14.04
CA LEU A 5 9.75 -11.44 -12.95
C LEU A 5 8.47 -12.28 -13.05
N GLU A 6 8.60 -13.59 -12.95
CA GLU A 6 7.45 -14.49 -12.80
C GLU A 6 7.20 -14.77 -11.31
N ALA A 7 6.04 -15.33 -10.97
CA ALA A 7 5.70 -15.66 -9.59
C ALA A 7 6.75 -16.57 -8.91
N LYS A 8 7.41 -17.44 -9.69
CA LYS A 8 8.46 -18.35 -9.22
C LYS A 8 9.74 -17.62 -8.77
N ASP A 9 9.99 -16.42 -9.29
CA ASP A 9 11.20 -15.63 -9.03
C ASP A 9 11.09 -14.84 -7.71
N ILE A 10 9.88 -14.71 -7.17
CA ILE A 10 9.60 -13.96 -5.94
C ILE A 10 9.68 -14.90 -4.73
N LYS A 11 10.49 -14.52 -3.73
CA LYS A 11 10.63 -15.22 -2.45
C LYS A 11 10.16 -14.33 -1.30
N VAL A 12 9.11 -14.76 -0.61
CA VAL A 12 8.44 -13.98 0.44
C VAL A 12 7.82 -14.89 1.50
N ASP A 13 7.74 -14.43 2.75
CA ASP A 13 7.01 -15.10 3.83
C ASP A 13 5.57 -14.58 4.00
N TYR A 14 5.33 -13.32 3.61
CA TYR A 14 4.06 -12.62 3.77
C TYR A 14 3.71 -11.83 2.50
N ILE A 15 2.42 -11.76 2.19
CA ILE A 15 1.89 -10.96 1.09
C ILE A 15 0.74 -10.11 1.62
N PHE A 16 0.82 -8.80 1.43
CA PHE A 16 -0.24 -7.86 1.81
C PHE A 16 -1.07 -7.52 0.57
N VAL A 17 -2.39 -7.63 0.69
CA VAL A 17 -3.33 -7.29 -0.40
C VAL A 17 -4.30 -6.24 0.11
N SER A 18 -4.18 -5.00 -0.39
CA SER A 18 -5.04 -3.87 0.02
C SER A 18 -6.50 -4.11 -0.37
N HIS A 19 -6.70 -4.62 -1.58
CA HIS A 19 -7.99 -4.95 -2.15
C HIS A 19 -7.86 -5.90 -3.36
N ALA A 20 -8.97 -6.45 -3.83
CA ALA A 20 -9.01 -7.51 -4.84
C ALA A 20 -9.22 -7.03 -6.29
N HIS A 21 -9.00 -5.74 -6.61
CA HIS A 21 -8.89 -5.35 -8.02
C HIS A 21 -7.65 -6.01 -8.66
N PHE A 22 -7.73 -6.24 -9.97
CA PHE A 22 -6.77 -7.08 -10.70
C PHE A 22 -5.32 -6.58 -10.57
N ASP A 23 -5.13 -5.27 -10.43
CA ASP A 23 -3.85 -4.59 -10.32
C ASP A 23 -3.23 -4.61 -8.91
N HIS A 24 -3.99 -5.04 -7.90
CA HIS A 24 -3.51 -5.20 -6.51
C HIS A 24 -3.43 -6.67 -6.09
N ILE A 25 -4.43 -7.49 -6.46
CA ILE A 25 -4.38 -8.93 -6.16
C ILE A 25 -3.38 -9.67 -7.05
N GLY A 26 -3.29 -9.28 -8.34
CA GLY A 26 -2.34 -9.83 -9.31
C GLY A 26 -2.14 -11.34 -9.21
N ASN A 27 -0.87 -11.74 -9.08
CA ASN A 27 -0.44 -13.13 -8.90
C ASN A 27 -0.27 -13.54 -7.42
N ALA A 28 -0.87 -12.83 -6.45
CA ALA A 28 -0.66 -13.08 -5.02
C ALA A 28 -0.87 -14.54 -4.62
N PHE A 29 -1.91 -15.21 -5.16
CA PHE A 29 -2.20 -16.61 -4.83
C PHE A 29 -1.16 -17.60 -5.39
N GLU A 30 -0.65 -17.31 -6.58
CA GLU A 30 0.41 -18.11 -7.20
C GLU A 30 1.72 -17.97 -6.40
N ILE A 31 2.10 -16.73 -6.07
CA ILE A 31 3.28 -16.42 -5.26
C ILE A 31 3.16 -17.04 -3.87
N ALA A 32 1.97 -16.94 -3.24
CA ALA A 32 1.73 -17.50 -1.91
C ALA A 32 1.96 -19.02 -1.89
N LYS A 33 1.37 -19.75 -2.84
CA LYS A 33 1.52 -21.20 -2.94
C LYS A 33 2.96 -21.62 -3.26
N ALA A 34 3.65 -20.86 -4.11
CA ALA A 34 5.05 -21.15 -4.46
C ALA A 34 6.03 -20.98 -3.30
N ASN A 35 5.66 -20.21 -2.26
CA ASN A 35 6.50 -19.89 -1.12
C ASN A 35 5.98 -20.41 0.23
N ASP A 36 4.80 -21.04 0.25
CA ASP A 36 4.08 -21.37 1.49
C ASP A 36 3.83 -20.12 2.39
N ALA A 37 3.69 -18.96 1.73
CA ALA A 37 3.57 -17.64 2.34
C ALA A 37 2.15 -17.34 2.84
N THR A 38 2.05 -16.45 3.83
CA THR A 38 0.76 -16.03 4.41
C THR A 38 0.24 -14.76 3.77
N ILE A 39 -0.98 -14.78 3.24
CA ILE A 39 -1.68 -13.58 2.77
C ILE A 39 -2.32 -12.86 3.94
N ILE A 40 -2.05 -11.56 4.09
CA ILE A 40 -2.63 -10.67 5.10
C ILE A 40 -3.53 -9.66 4.38
N SER A 41 -4.82 -9.66 4.73
CA SER A 41 -5.82 -8.79 4.07
C SER A 41 -7.11 -8.69 4.92
N THR A 42 -8.15 -8.08 4.36
CA THR A 42 -9.52 -8.12 4.90
C THR A 42 -10.11 -9.52 4.83
N ALA A 43 -11.11 -9.80 5.68
CA ALA A 43 -11.69 -11.13 5.84
C ALA A 43 -12.19 -11.75 4.52
N GLU A 44 -12.86 -10.97 3.67
CA GLU A 44 -13.40 -11.45 2.40
C GLU A 44 -12.29 -11.86 1.40
N ILE A 45 -11.18 -11.12 1.38
CA ILE A 45 -10.04 -11.43 0.52
C ILE A 45 -9.28 -12.64 1.06
N CYS A 46 -9.12 -12.74 2.38
CA CYS A 46 -8.51 -13.91 3.01
C CYS A 46 -9.36 -15.17 2.77
N TYR A 47 -10.69 -15.08 2.84
CA TYR A 47 -11.58 -16.16 2.47
C TYR A 47 -11.39 -16.59 1.01
N LEU A 48 -11.34 -15.63 0.07
CA LEU A 48 -11.04 -15.91 -1.34
C LEU A 48 -9.67 -16.60 -1.51
N ALA A 49 -8.66 -16.19 -0.73
CA ALA A 49 -7.33 -16.80 -0.74
C ALA A 49 -7.37 -18.26 -0.24
N GLU A 50 -8.10 -18.53 0.83
CA GLU A 50 -8.31 -19.87 1.39
C GLU A 50 -9.05 -20.80 0.41
N GLU A 51 -10.09 -20.30 -0.27
CA GLU A 51 -10.78 -21.03 -1.35
C GLU A 51 -9.83 -21.40 -2.51
N ASN A 52 -8.77 -20.60 -2.71
CA ASN A 52 -7.72 -20.85 -3.69
C ASN A 52 -6.52 -21.67 -3.15
N GLY A 53 -6.65 -22.20 -1.93
CA GLY A 53 -5.67 -23.08 -1.29
C GLY A 53 -4.45 -22.35 -0.71
N CYS A 54 -4.56 -21.05 -0.41
CA CYS A 54 -3.48 -20.27 0.20
C CYS A 54 -3.61 -20.22 1.73
N LYS A 55 -2.50 -20.04 2.44
CA LYS A 55 -2.54 -19.62 3.84
C LYS A 55 -2.96 -18.15 3.91
N ALA A 56 -3.88 -17.85 4.81
CA ALA A 56 -4.33 -16.49 5.03
C ALA A 56 -4.38 -16.15 6.53
N HIS A 57 -4.21 -14.87 6.83
CA HIS A 57 -4.45 -14.30 8.14
C HIS A 57 -5.42 -13.12 7.98
N ALA A 58 -6.70 -13.41 8.21
CA ALA A 58 -7.76 -12.41 8.11
C ALA A 58 -7.62 -11.34 9.20
N MET A 59 -7.61 -10.09 8.77
CA MET A 59 -7.78 -8.91 9.62
C MET A 59 -8.99 -8.12 9.12
N HIS A 60 -9.26 -6.97 9.73
CA HIS A 60 -10.21 -6.01 9.18
C HIS A 60 -9.81 -4.57 9.56
N LEU A 61 -10.45 -3.59 8.92
CA LEU A 61 -10.23 -2.16 9.14
C LEU A 61 -10.17 -1.78 10.63
N GLY A 62 -9.10 -1.09 11.04
CA GLY A 62 -8.82 -0.70 12.42
C GLY A 62 -8.21 -1.81 13.28
N GLY A 63 -8.27 -3.06 12.84
CA GLY A 63 -7.66 -4.21 13.50
C GLY A 63 -6.14 -4.13 13.50
N THR A 64 -5.53 -4.63 14.58
CA THR A 64 -4.07 -4.67 14.75
C THR A 64 -3.64 -6.05 15.22
N TYR A 65 -2.52 -6.57 14.71
CA TYR A 65 -1.98 -7.88 15.07
C TYR A 65 -0.44 -7.85 15.11
N LYS A 66 0.16 -8.69 15.95
CA LYS A 66 1.62 -8.86 16.05
C LYS A 66 2.05 -10.16 15.39
N PHE A 67 2.76 -10.04 14.28
CA PHE A 67 3.44 -11.11 13.55
C PHE A 67 4.88 -11.27 14.06
N PRO A 68 5.60 -12.35 13.68
CA PRO A 68 7.01 -12.53 14.03
C PRO A 68 7.93 -11.37 13.61
N PHE A 69 7.62 -10.69 12.49
CA PHE A 69 8.40 -9.55 11.99
C PHE A 69 8.05 -8.21 12.66
N GLY A 70 6.93 -8.15 13.41
CA GLY A 70 6.47 -6.90 14.03
C GLY A 70 4.94 -6.75 14.01
N LYS A 71 4.44 -5.53 13.84
CA LYS A 71 3.02 -5.19 14.04
C LYS A 71 2.39 -4.69 12.75
N VAL A 72 1.17 -5.15 12.47
CA VAL A 72 0.37 -4.67 11.34
C VAL A 72 -0.93 -4.10 11.86
N ARG A 73 -1.34 -2.95 11.32
CA ARG A 73 -2.69 -2.41 11.42
C ARG A 73 -3.27 -2.24 10.02
N LEU A 74 -4.53 -2.66 9.83
CA LEU A 74 -5.29 -2.29 8.65
C LEU A 74 -5.93 -0.92 8.85
N THR A 75 -5.76 -0.03 7.89
CA THR A 75 -6.33 1.32 7.90
C THR A 75 -7.52 1.40 6.95
N LEU A 76 -8.34 2.44 7.14
CA LEU A 76 -9.38 2.79 6.16
C LEU A 76 -8.75 3.12 4.81
N ALA A 77 -9.40 2.70 3.74
CA ALA A 77 -9.21 3.22 2.40
C ALA A 77 -10.59 3.41 1.74
N PHE A 78 -10.89 4.62 1.27
CA PHE A 78 -12.10 4.89 0.51
C PHE A 78 -11.93 4.45 -0.94
N HIS A 79 -12.16 3.17 -1.19
CA HIS A 79 -12.10 2.55 -2.51
C HIS A 79 -12.95 1.26 -2.56
N GLY A 80 -13.27 0.80 -3.77
CA GLY A 80 -13.94 -0.50 -3.96
C GLY A 80 -12.97 -1.65 -3.75
N SER A 81 -13.47 -2.81 -3.30
CA SER A 81 -12.59 -3.96 -3.05
C SER A 81 -12.47 -4.96 -4.19
N GLY A 82 -13.24 -4.83 -5.27
CA GLY A 82 -13.28 -5.83 -6.35
C GLY A 82 -13.96 -7.16 -6.02
N ILE A 83 -14.42 -7.35 -4.78
CA ILE A 83 -15.17 -8.51 -4.31
C ILE A 83 -16.43 -8.04 -3.55
N PRO A 84 -17.61 -8.66 -3.74
CA PRO A 84 -18.83 -8.28 -3.04
C PRO A 84 -18.67 -8.30 -1.51
N GLY A 85 -19.06 -7.20 -0.85
CA GLY A 85 -18.97 -7.06 0.61
C GLY A 85 -17.56 -6.76 1.14
N GLY A 86 -16.51 -6.92 0.32
CA GLY A 86 -15.14 -6.62 0.72
C GLY A 86 -14.87 -5.13 0.82
N HIS A 87 -13.93 -4.78 1.70
CA HIS A 87 -13.45 -3.41 1.86
C HIS A 87 -11.99 -3.29 1.43
N ALA A 88 -11.68 -2.22 0.70
CA ALA A 88 -10.30 -1.83 0.48
C ALA A 88 -9.68 -1.32 1.80
N CYS A 89 -8.38 -1.53 1.95
CA CYS A 89 -7.64 -1.09 3.13
C CYS A 89 -6.25 -0.57 2.76
N GLY A 90 -5.67 0.21 3.68
CA GLY A 90 -4.24 0.42 3.74
C GLY A 90 -3.63 -0.37 4.91
N PHE A 91 -2.31 -0.26 5.08
CA PHE A 91 -1.57 -0.92 6.15
C PHE A 91 -0.60 0.05 6.81
N VAL A 92 -0.62 0.13 8.13
CA VAL A 92 0.56 0.57 8.89
C VAL A 92 1.31 -0.68 9.33
N VAL A 93 2.57 -0.77 8.94
CA VAL A 93 3.43 -1.92 9.21
C VAL A 93 4.65 -1.46 9.98
N ASP A 94 4.91 -2.12 11.09
CA ASP A 94 6.15 -2.09 11.84
C ASP A 94 6.90 -3.38 11.51
N PHE A 95 7.91 -3.27 10.66
CA PHE A 95 8.72 -4.37 10.15
C PHE A 95 10.13 -4.24 10.70
N TYR A 96 10.46 -5.02 11.74
CA TYR A 96 11.74 -4.95 12.44
C TYR A 96 12.17 -3.50 12.76
N ASP A 97 11.27 -2.74 13.40
CA ASP A 97 11.40 -1.33 13.77
C ASP A 97 11.35 -0.32 12.61
N THR A 98 11.31 -0.78 11.35
CA THR A 98 11.04 0.08 10.19
C THR A 98 9.54 0.25 10.01
N LYS A 99 9.05 1.49 10.15
CA LYS A 99 7.60 1.77 10.16
C LYS A 99 7.16 2.50 8.91
N PHE A 100 6.21 1.92 8.20
CA PHE A 100 5.67 2.50 6.97
C PHE A 100 4.15 2.37 6.90
N TYR A 101 3.54 3.33 6.20
CA TYR A 101 2.13 3.33 5.84
C TYR A 101 1.98 3.11 4.34
N PHE A 102 1.29 2.05 3.93
CA PHE A 102 0.85 1.84 2.55
C PHE A 102 -0.64 2.15 2.44
N ALA A 103 -1.00 3.15 1.64
CA ALA A 103 -2.39 3.60 1.55
C ALA A 103 -3.32 2.67 0.77
N GLY A 104 -2.78 1.80 -0.08
CA GLY A 104 -3.57 1.14 -1.13
C GLY A 104 -4.13 2.16 -2.12
N ASP A 105 -5.13 1.75 -2.90
CA ASP A 105 -5.90 2.69 -3.68
C ASP A 105 -6.93 3.37 -2.78
N THR A 106 -6.91 4.69 -2.77
CA THR A 106 -7.80 5.46 -1.92
C THR A 106 -7.97 6.88 -2.43
N ALA A 107 -9.11 7.50 -2.09
CA ALA A 107 -9.30 8.94 -2.18
C ALA A 107 -8.70 9.65 -0.95
N LEU A 108 -8.60 10.97 -1.00
CA LEU A 108 -8.27 11.77 0.18
C LEU A 108 -9.45 11.77 1.17
N PHE A 109 -9.16 11.61 2.46
CA PHE A 109 -10.16 11.74 3.53
C PHE A 109 -9.53 12.30 4.81
N SER A 110 -10.35 12.97 5.63
CA SER A 110 -9.88 13.70 6.82
C SER A 110 -9.17 12.82 7.85
N ASP A 111 -9.61 11.56 7.98
CA ASP A 111 -9.16 10.65 9.04
C ASP A 111 -7.75 10.11 8.80
N MET A 112 -7.14 10.38 7.64
CA MET A 112 -5.70 10.19 7.45
C MET A 112 -4.88 10.92 8.52
N GLN A 113 -5.38 12.05 9.06
CA GLN A 113 -4.75 12.80 10.16
C GLN A 113 -4.72 12.04 11.49
N LEU A 114 -5.54 10.99 11.66
CA LEU A 114 -5.56 10.16 12.87
C LEU A 114 -4.42 9.14 12.85
N LEU A 115 -3.97 8.71 11.68
CA LEU A 115 -2.95 7.66 11.54
C LEU A 115 -1.66 7.96 12.30
N PRO A 116 -0.99 9.12 12.15
CA PRO A 116 0.24 9.41 12.89
C PRO A 116 0.03 9.56 14.40
N GLN A 117 -1.20 9.80 14.86
CA GLN A 117 -1.53 9.85 16.29
C GLN A 117 -1.69 8.45 16.89
N LEU A 118 -2.04 7.47 16.05
CA LEU A 118 -2.28 6.11 16.48
C LEU A 118 -1.05 5.22 16.36
N ASP A 119 -0.30 5.37 15.27
CA ASP A 119 0.92 4.64 14.98
C ASP A 119 1.89 5.56 14.23
N ALA A 120 3.04 5.85 14.83
CA ALA A 120 4.08 6.61 14.15
C ALA A 120 4.71 5.77 13.02
N PHE A 121 4.97 6.39 11.87
CA PHE A 121 5.67 5.80 10.74
C PHE A 121 6.55 6.85 10.06
N ASP A 122 7.68 6.41 9.50
CA ASP A 122 8.64 7.29 8.84
C ASP A 122 8.34 7.41 7.35
N TYR A 123 7.69 6.41 6.76
CA TYR A 123 7.41 6.32 5.34
C TYR A 123 5.91 6.29 5.06
N ALA A 124 5.45 7.07 4.09
CA ALA A 124 4.10 6.98 3.54
C ALA A 124 4.16 6.68 2.04
N ILE A 125 3.59 5.56 1.63
CA ILE A 125 3.46 5.14 0.24
C ILE A 125 2.05 5.51 -0.24
N LEU A 126 1.96 6.49 -1.16
CA LEU A 126 0.71 7.13 -1.54
C LEU A 126 0.44 7.02 -3.05
N PRO A 127 -0.79 6.66 -3.47
CA PRO A 127 -1.16 6.72 -4.88
C PRO A 127 -1.27 8.18 -5.34
N ILE A 128 -0.83 8.47 -6.56
CA ILE A 128 -0.95 9.82 -7.16
C ILE A 128 -1.66 9.83 -8.51
N GLY A 129 -2.24 8.70 -8.93
CA GLY A 129 -2.72 8.46 -10.29
C GLY A 129 -3.89 9.33 -10.75
N GLY A 130 -4.61 9.99 -9.85
CA GLY A 130 -5.92 10.57 -10.15
C GLY A 130 -6.88 9.46 -10.59
N ASN A 131 -7.88 9.77 -11.42
CA ASN A 131 -8.88 8.88 -12.03
C ASN A 131 -9.54 7.81 -11.11
N PHE A 132 -8.78 6.84 -10.61
CA PHE A 132 -9.19 5.80 -9.64
C PHE A 132 -8.75 6.07 -8.19
N THR A 133 -7.72 6.90 -7.99
CA THR A 133 -7.08 7.22 -6.69
C THR A 133 -6.93 8.73 -6.52
N MET A 134 -6.28 9.18 -5.43
CA MET A 134 -5.87 10.57 -5.28
C MET A 134 -5.08 11.06 -6.49
N ASP A 135 -5.39 12.27 -6.96
CA ASP A 135 -4.51 13.00 -7.87
C ASP A 135 -3.29 13.56 -7.11
N PRO A 136 -2.29 14.14 -7.78
CA PRO A 136 -1.11 14.67 -7.10
C PRO A 136 -1.42 15.73 -6.04
N LYS A 137 -2.47 16.55 -6.23
CA LYS A 137 -2.83 17.62 -5.30
C LYS A 137 -3.45 17.05 -4.02
N ASP A 138 -4.36 16.10 -4.18
CA ASP A 138 -4.98 15.39 -3.05
C ASP A 138 -3.93 14.56 -2.30
N ALA A 139 -3.01 13.91 -3.01
CA ALA A 139 -1.91 13.16 -2.41
C ALA A 139 -0.90 14.05 -1.67
N ALA A 140 -0.70 15.29 -2.11
CA ALA A 140 0.15 16.25 -1.38
C ALA A 140 -0.51 16.71 -0.08
N LEU A 141 -1.83 16.90 -0.07
CA LEU A 141 -2.58 17.16 1.15
C LEU A 141 -2.60 15.94 2.10
N ALA A 142 -2.72 14.73 1.55
CA ALA A 142 -2.56 13.49 2.32
C ALA A 142 -1.17 13.40 2.96
N ALA A 143 -0.10 13.68 2.21
CA ALA A 143 1.27 13.72 2.74
C ALA A 143 1.38 14.70 3.93
N LYS A 144 0.78 15.89 3.82
CA LYS A 144 0.72 16.86 4.91
C LYS A 144 -0.05 16.35 6.14
N PHE A 145 -1.18 15.66 5.94
CA PHE A 145 -1.95 15.07 7.04
C PHE A 145 -1.20 13.97 7.78
N LEU A 146 -0.44 13.17 7.03
CA LEU A 146 0.30 12.03 7.56
C LEU A 146 1.60 12.46 8.25
N GLY A 147 2.24 13.52 7.76
CA GLY A 147 3.46 14.07 8.38
C GLY A 147 4.65 13.10 8.39
N ALA A 148 4.67 12.10 7.49
CA ALA A 148 5.77 11.15 7.37
C ALA A 148 7.07 11.86 6.97
N LYS A 149 8.22 11.35 7.44
CA LYS A 149 9.54 11.87 7.05
C LYS A 149 9.78 11.68 5.55
N TYR A 150 9.32 10.56 5.00
CA TYR A 150 9.48 10.17 3.61
C TYR A 150 8.14 9.85 2.96
N VAL A 151 7.96 10.30 1.72
CA VAL A 151 6.79 9.98 0.90
C VAL A 151 7.24 9.29 -0.39
N ILE A 152 6.63 8.15 -0.71
CA ILE A 152 6.90 7.36 -1.91
C ILE A 152 5.65 7.37 -2.79
N PRO A 153 5.65 8.08 -3.93
CA PRO A 153 4.52 8.07 -4.85
C PRO A 153 4.43 6.74 -5.59
N VAL A 154 3.21 6.19 -5.70
CA VAL A 154 2.89 4.97 -6.45
C VAL A 154 1.61 5.16 -7.28
N HIS A 155 1.17 4.12 -8.00
CA HIS A 155 -0.05 4.11 -8.81
C HIS A 155 -0.12 5.26 -9.82
N TYR A 156 0.95 5.46 -10.59
CA TYR A 156 1.02 6.46 -11.67
C TYR A 156 1.83 5.94 -12.84
N ASN A 157 1.58 6.48 -14.04
CA ASN A 157 2.28 6.17 -15.29
C ASN A 157 2.26 4.69 -15.75
N THR A 158 1.56 3.79 -15.07
CA THR A 158 1.38 2.40 -15.53
C THR A 158 0.48 2.32 -16.77
N TRP A 159 -0.54 3.18 -16.84
CA TRP A 159 -1.49 3.27 -17.95
C TRP A 159 -1.79 4.72 -18.33
N PRO A 160 -2.24 4.99 -19.57
CA PRO A 160 -2.55 6.36 -20.01
C PRO A 160 -3.53 7.14 -19.09
N PRO A 161 -4.58 6.54 -18.51
CA PRO A 161 -5.51 7.27 -17.64
C PRO A 161 -4.93 7.76 -16.30
N ILE A 162 -3.77 7.24 -15.89
CA ILE A 162 -3.10 7.60 -14.63
C ILE A 162 -1.73 8.24 -14.90
N ALA A 163 -1.57 8.89 -16.06
CA ALA A 163 -0.35 9.60 -16.41
C ALA A 163 -0.20 10.87 -15.57
N GLN A 164 0.94 11.02 -14.89
CA GLN A 164 1.21 12.10 -13.94
C GLN A 164 2.65 12.60 -14.03
N ASP A 165 2.84 13.90 -13.72
CA ASP A 165 4.15 14.52 -13.54
C ASP A 165 4.60 14.34 -12.08
N VAL A 166 5.38 13.29 -11.84
CA VAL A 166 5.88 12.96 -10.50
C VAL A 166 6.91 13.97 -9.97
N GLU A 167 7.62 14.68 -10.85
CA GLU A 167 8.59 15.70 -10.44
C GLU A 167 7.88 16.97 -9.97
N ALA A 168 6.77 17.34 -10.62
CA ALA A 168 5.89 18.41 -10.14
C ALA A 168 5.27 18.06 -8.77
N TYR A 169 4.81 16.82 -8.59
CA TYR A 169 4.32 16.33 -7.29
C TYR A 169 5.40 16.43 -6.21
N LYS A 170 6.61 15.94 -6.50
CA LYS A 170 7.76 16.01 -5.60
C LYS A 170 8.05 17.44 -5.18
N ALA A 171 8.12 18.37 -6.14
CA ALA A 171 8.40 19.77 -5.86
C ALA A 171 7.33 20.41 -4.95
N ASP A 172 6.05 20.09 -5.16
CA ASP A 172 4.95 20.61 -4.34
C ASP A 172 4.99 20.09 -2.89
N VAL A 173 5.16 18.77 -2.70
CA VAL A 173 5.24 18.16 -1.37
C VAL A 173 6.44 18.70 -0.59
N GLU A 174 7.62 18.76 -1.22
CA GLU A 174 8.85 19.24 -0.56
C GLU A 174 8.83 20.76 -0.28
N ALA A 175 8.02 21.52 -1.02
CA ALA A 175 7.81 22.95 -0.77
C ALA A 175 6.78 23.24 0.34
N THR A 176 5.82 22.34 0.56
CA THR A 176 4.66 22.59 1.45
C THR A 176 4.65 21.77 2.73
N THR A 177 5.56 20.80 2.85
CA THR A 177 5.70 19.89 4.00
C THR A 177 7.17 19.74 4.41
N SER A 178 7.43 19.08 5.54
CA SER A 178 8.79 18.67 5.92
C SER A 178 9.21 17.31 5.34
N SER A 179 8.33 16.67 4.56
CA SER A 179 8.56 15.35 3.99
C SER A 179 9.52 15.44 2.80
N LYS A 180 10.42 14.46 2.67
CA LYS A 180 11.22 14.24 1.46
C LYS A 180 10.52 13.22 0.56
N VAL A 181 10.39 13.52 -0.72
CA VAL A 181 9.78 12.60 -1.69
C VAL A 181 10.84 11.72 -2.33
N LEU A 182 10.66 10.40 -2.23
CA LEU A 182 11.53 9.39 -2.80
C LEU A 182 10.86 8.79 -4.04
N VAL A 183 11.23 9.27 -5.22
CA VAL A 183 10.74 8.72 -6.50
C VAL A 183 11.57 7.47 -6.81
N VAL A 184 10.92 6.31 -6.75
CA VAL A 184 11.54 5.01 -7.06
C VAL A 184 10.97 4.52 -8.38
N LYS A 185 11.82 4.34 -9.40
CA LYS A 185 11.33 3.85 -10.69
C LYS A 185 11.02 2.35 -10.60
N PRO A 186 10.08 1.84 -11.42
CA PRO A 186 9.85 0.41 -11.52
C PRO A 186 11.16 -0.35 -11.81
N GLY A 187 11.54 -1.26 -10.90
CA GLY A 187 12.78 -2.05 -10.97
C GLY A 187 13.99 -1.44 -10.27
N GLU A 188 13.84 -0.28 -9.64
CA GLU A 188 14.87 0.30 -8.77
C GLU A 188 14.54 0.01 -7.30
N THR A 189 15.58 0.04 -6.45
CA THR A 189 15.46 -0.14 -5.00
C THR A 189 16.06 1.04 -4.25
N ILE A 190 15.61 1.23 -3.02
CA ILE A 190 16.18 2.18 -2.06
C ILE A 190 16.43 1.47 -0.74
N GLU A 191 17.45 1.93 -0.02
CA GLU A 191 17.66 1.55 1.38
C GLU A 191 16.83 2.46 2.27
N LEU A 192 16.17 1.88 3.27
CA LEU A 192 15.45 2.63 4.30
C LEU A 192 16.42 2.95 5.45
N GLU A 193 16.19 4.09 6.13
CA GLU A 193 17.04 4.61 7.21
C GLU A 193 16.61 4.12 8.59
#